data_AF-A0A9Q0RVZ7-F1
#
_entry.id   AF-A0A9Q0RVZ7-F1
#
_cell.length_a   1.000
_cell.length_b   1.000
_cell.length_c   1.000
_cell.angle_alpha   90.00
_cell.angle_beta   90.00
_cell.angle_gamma   90.00
#
_symmetry.space_group_name_H-M   'P 1'
#
loop_
_entity.id
_entity.type
_entity.pdbx_description
1 polymer ?
#
loop_
_entity_poly.entity_id
_entity_poly.type
_entity_poly.pdbx_seq_one_letter_code
_entity_poly.pdbx_strand_id
1 'polypeptide(L)' 'MSTQTNVNFISTELNQPLDASNRKKIIRGIRLRDYDLYNPSIMAMFKCMMSKELIPIEKVNDDYCDCPEDGSDEPETN' A
#
# COMPACT_ATOMS: atom_id res chain seq x y z
N MET A 1 -15.05 35.67 27.89
CA MET A 1 -15.80 34.46 28.30
C MET A 1 -16.39 33.86 27.05
N SER A 2 -15.94 32.65 26.71
CA SER A 2 -16.15 31.98 25.44
C SER A 2 -17.63 31.67 25.19
N THR A 3 -18.18 32.13 24.07
CA THR A 3 -19.44 31.60 23.54
C THR A 3 -19.08 30.48 22.56
N GLN A 4 -19.14 29.24 23.03
CA GLN A 4 -19.03 28.07 22.18
C GLN A 4 -20.41 27.82 21.55
N THR A 5 -20.60 28.26 20.30
CA THR A 5 -21.79 27.88 19.53
C THR A 5 -21.52 26.52 18.90
N ASN A 6 -22.37 25.57 19.26
CA ASN A 6 -22.38 24.22 18.76
C ASN A 6 -23.19 24.20 17.45
N VAL A 7 -22.55 23.89 16.33
CA VAL A 7 -23.22 23.45 15.09
C VAL A 7 -22.42 22.29 14.51
N ASN A 8 -22.73 21.07 14.95
CA ASN A 8 -22.30 19.85 14.25
C ASN A 8 -23.20 19.65 13.04
N PHE A 9 -22.79 20.23 11.91
CA PHE A 9 -23.34 19.92 10.60
C PHE A 9 -22.76 18.59 10.10
N ILE A 10 -23.66 17.75 9.61
CA ILE A 10 -23.38 16.42 9.08
C ILE A 10 -22.93 16.55 7.61
N SER A 11 -22.18 15.53 7.18
CA SER A 11 -22.03 15.02 5.81
C SER A 11 -20.99 15.64 4.87
N THR A 12 -20.23 14.70 4.31
CA THR A 12 -19.57 14.68 3.00
C THR A 12 -18.29 15.51 2.81
N GLU A 13 -17.27 14.78 2.31
CA GLU A 13 -15.99 15.23 1.73
C GLU A 13 -14.77 15.47 2.65
N LEU A 14 -13.77 14.61 2.45
CA LEU A 14 -12.36 14.96 2.22
C LEU A 14 -11.75 16.03 3.16
N ASN A 15 -11.61 15.71 4.45
CA ASN A 15 -10.61 16.39 5.28
C ASN A 15 -9.27 15.65 5.21
N GLN A 16 -8.55 15.85 4.10
CA GLN A 16 -7.11 15.64 4.05
C GLN A 16 -6.40 16.93 4.48
N PRO A 17 -5.62 16.94 5.58
CA PRO A 17 -4.57 17.94 5.71
C PRO A 17 -3.19 17.34 6.06
N LEU A 18 -2.21 17.76 5.24
CA LEU A 18 -0.78 17.92 5.52
C LEU A 18 0.09 16.66 5.75
N ASP A 19 0.28 15.86 4.70
CA ASP A 19 1.61 15.46 4.19
C ASP A 19 1.43 14.42 3.06
N ALA A 20 1.22 14.92 1.84
CA ALA A 20 1.07 14.07 0.66
C ALA A 20 2.40 13.48 0.17
N SER A 21 3.53 13.74 0.85
CA SER A 21 4.85 13.24 0.43
C SER A 21 5.31 11.97 1.16
N ASN A 22 4.61 11.52 2.21
CA ASN A 22 5.04 10.33 2.97
C ASN A 22 3.90 9.46 3.52
N ARG A 23 2.79 9.35 2.77
CA ARG A 23 1.80 8.30 3.03
C ARG A 23 2.38 6.96 2.59
N LYS A 24 3.15 6.34 3.48
CA LYS A 24 3.65 4.97 3.38
C LYS A 24 2.45 4.08 3.00
N LYS A 25 2.38 3.65 1.73
CA LYS A 25 1.28 2.83 1.20
C LYS A 25 1.29 1.50 1.93
N ILE A 26 0.34 1.30 2.83
CA ILE A 26 0.23 0.05 3.59
C ILE A 26 -0.10 -1.07 2.61
N ILE A 27 0.80 -2.04 2.49
CA ILE A 27 0.59 -3.28 1.74
C ILE A 27 0.14 -4.33 2.74
N ARG A 28 -0.94 -5.03 2.43
CA ARG A 28 -1.51 -6.07 3.29
C ARG A 28 -0.72 -7.37 3.11
N GLY A 29 -0.83 -8.27 4.08
CA GLY A 29 -0.13 -9.57 4.05
C GLY A 29 1.37 -9.52 4.36
N ILE A 30 2.04 -8.37 4.26
CA ILE A 30 3.50 -8.28 4.45
C ILE A 30 3.90 -8.02 5.91
N ARG A 31 5.10 -8.50 6.29
CA ARG A 31 5.71 -8.13 7.58
C ARG A 31 6.27 -6.70 7.48
N LEU A 32 6.26 -5.97 8.59
CA LEU A 32 6.80 -4.59 8.63
C LEU A 32 8.26 -4.48 8.15
N ARG A 33 9.08 -5.52 8.40
CA ARG A 33 10.48 -5.59 7.96
C ARG A 33 10.64 -5.80 6.45
N ASP A 34 9.61 -6.33 5.79
CA ASP A 34 9.63 -6.66 4.36
C ASP A 34 9.06 -5.49 3.54
N TYR A 35 8.53 -4.44 4.19
CA TYR A 35 7.89 -3.30 3.52
C TYR A 35 8.71 -2.70 2.38
N ASP A 36 10.00 -2.51 2.60
CA ASP A 36 10.86 -1.85 1.60
C ASP A 36 11.04 -2.69 0.33
N LEU A 37 10.79 -4.01 0.40
CA LEU A 37 10.80 -4.91 -0.76
C LEU A 37 9.59 -4.69 -1.69
N TYR A 38 8.48 -4.21 -1.12
CA TYR A 38 7.23 -3.97 -1.84
C TYR A 38 7.00 -2.50 -2.17
N ASN A 39 7.93 -1.62 -1.79
CA ASN A 39 7.86 -0.23 -2.17
C ASN A 39 8.12 -0.10 -3.68
N PRO A 40 7.19 0.44 -4.49
CA PRO A 40 7.40 0.57 -5.92
C PRO A 40 8.67 1.37 -6.20
N SER A 41 9.55 0.82 -7.03
CA SER A 41 10.64 1.58 -7.63
C SER A 41 10.09 2.67 -8.55
N ILE A 42 10.95 3.58 -9.03
CA ILE A 42 10.58 4.64 -9.99
C ILE A 42 9.89 4.06 -11.25
N MET A 43 10.19 2.80 -11.59
CA MET A 43 9.62 2.09 -12.74
C MET A 43 8.31 1.33 -12.43
N ALA A 44 7.76 1.43 -11.22
CA ALA A 44 6.54 0.71 -10.81
C ALA A 44 6.63 -0.82 -11.01
N MET A 45 7.81 -1.40 -10.77
CA MET A 45 8.07 -2.84 -10.84
C MET A 45 8.29 -3.41 -9.44
N PHE A 46 7.80 -4.63 -9.22
CA PHE A 46 8.12 -5.51 -8.10
C PHE A 46 9.10 -6.59 -8.56
N LYS A 47 9.94 -7.05 -7.64
CA LYS A 47 10.93 -8.10 -7.91
C LYS A 47 10.63 -9.31 -7.05
N CYS A 48 10.30 -10.45 -7.67
CA CYS A 48 10.10 -11.71 -6.97
C CYS A 48 11.31 -12.04 -6.09
N MET A 49 11.08 -12.57 -4.89
CA MET A 49 12.15 -12.76 -3.91
C MET A 49 13.06 -13.94 -4.26
N MET A 50 12.53 -15.05 -4.77
CA MET A 50 13.34 -16.18 -5.24
C MET A 50 13.82 -16.00 -6.67
N SER A 51 12.89 -15.95 -7.64
CA SER A 51 13.21 -15.97 -9.07
C SER A 51 13.91 -14.70 -9.57
N LYS A 52 13.80 -13.59 -8.82
CA LYS A 52 14.31 -12.26 -9.19
C LYS A 52 13.66 -11.68 -10.46
N GLU A 53 12.58 -12.29 -10.94
CA GLU A 53 11.76 -11.79 -12.03
C GLU A 53 11.13 -10.44 -11.68
N LEU A 54 10.97 -9.58 -12.68
CA LEU A 54 10.35 -8.27 -12.53
C LEU A 54 8.94 -8.32 -13.08
N ILE A 55 7.97 -7.98 -12.22
CA ILE A 55 6.56 -7.89 -12.58
C ILE A 55 6.04 -6.47 -12.29
N PRO A 56 4.97 -6.01 -12.95
CA PRO A 56 4.34 -4.75 -12.60
C PRO A 56 3.83 -4.74 -11.15
N ILE A 57 3.98 -3.61 -10.43
CA ILE A 57 3.51 -3.50 -9.02
C ILE A 57 1.99 -3.68 -8.87
N GLU A 58 1.23 -3.49 -9.95
CA GLU A 58 -0.21 -3.75 -10.02
C GLU A 58 -0.57 -5.23 -9.91
N LYS A 59 0.39 -6.13 -10.13
CA LYS A 59 0.22 -7.56 -9.96
C LYS A 59 0.44 -8.03 -8.52
N VAL A 60 0.85 -7.15 -7.61
CA VAL A 60 1.02 -7.51 -6.20
C VAL A 60 -0.35 -7.48 -5.49
N ASN A 61 -0.74 -8.61 -4.89
CA ASN A 61 -2.07 -8.86 -4.31
C ASN A 61 -3.19 -8.64 -5.34
N ASP A 62 -3.04 -9.19 -6.54
CA ASP A 62 -4.07 -9.24 -7.58
C ASP A 62 -4.82 -10.58 -7.64
N ASP A 63 -4.65 -11.41 -6.61
CA ASP A 63 -5.21 -12.77 -6.48
C ASP A 63 -4.66 -13.75 -7.54
N TYR A 64 -3.52 -13.45 -8.17
CA TYR A 64 -2.85 -14.34 -9.12
C TYR A 64 -1.35 -14.44 -8.83
N CYS A 65 -0.85 -15.68 -8.70
CA CYS A 65 0.56 -15.94 -8.42
C CYS A 65 1.42 -15.79 -9.68
N ASP A 66 2.01 -14.61 -9.86
CA ASP A 66 3.01 -14.28 -10.88
C ASP A 66 4.44 -14.63 -10.47
N CYS A 67 4.74 -14.82 -9.18
CA CYS A 67 6.04 -15.34 -8.70
C CYS A 67 5.96 -16.85 -8.39
N PRO A 68 6.12 -17.76 -9.36
CA PRO A 68 5.82 -19.19 -9.18
C PRO A 68 6.74 -19.93 -8.19
N GLU A 69 7.92 -19.39 -7.92
CA GLU A 69 8.89 -20.03 -7.02
C GLU A 69 8.61 -19.77 -5.54
N ASP A 70 7.99 -18.63 -5.22
CA ASP A 70 7.88 -18.12 -3.85
C ASP A 70 6.55 -17.44 -3.50
N GLY A 71 5.69 -17.14 -4.46
CA GLY A 71 4.40 -16.47 -4.25
C GLY A 71 4.52 -15.10 -3.58
N SER A 72 5.70 -14.47 -3.67
CA SER A 72 5.99 -13.25 -2.91
C SER A 72 5.16 -12.05 -3.35
N ASP A 73 4.56 -12.09 -4.52
CA ASP A 73 3.62 -11.11 -5.03
C ASP A 73 2.23 -11.19 -4.37
N GLU A 74 1.88 -12.32 -3.76
CA GLU A 74 0.55 -12.59 -3.17
C GLU A 74 0.56 -12.80 -1.63
N PRO A 75 1.15 -11.87 -0.83
CA PRO A 75 1.32 -12.09 0.61
C PRO A 75 0.01 -12.09 1.43
N GLU A 76 -1.12 -11.63 0.90
CA GLU A 76 -2.42 -11.74 1.58
C GLU A 76 -3.04 -13.14 1.44
N THR A 77 -2.69 -13.87 0.37
CA THR A 77 -3.35 -15.12 -0.02
C THR A 77 -2.42 -16.35 0.01
N ASN A 78 -1.09 -16.17 0.06
CA ASN A 78 -0.07 -17.23 0.03
C ASN A 78 1.04 -17.01 1.09
#